data_AF-A0A9N8V7D1-F1
#
_entry.id   AF-A0A9N8V7D1-F1
#
_cell.length_a   1.000
_cell.length_b   1.000
_cell.length_c   1.000
_cell.angle_alpha   90.00
_cell.angle_beta   90.00
_cell.angle_gamma   90.00
#
_symmetry.space_group_name_H-M   'P 1'
#
loop_
_entity.id
_entity.type
_entity.pdbx_description
1 polymer ?
#
loop_
_entity_poly.entity_id
_entity_poly.type
_entity_poly.pdbx_seq_one_letter_code
_entity_poly.pdbx_strand_id
1 'polypeptide(L)'
;MSFRSIIRRDSAQRKTKTAPAKESTLKKLNRQEVLFEIIKTEHEYVRDLRLIEELFIQPIKKAEEKSKKQIVPENLNKVFNSISYFLFIHEVISNCLNERQEAQSPLVRSISDILLAYVWVFRAYAPYLIHYEDALRELEKSIRKKDKLGRLVKTQQKLASCRNMPLSTYLLKPFQRLLKYPLLIMNLLKCTDKDGFDYENTVSLKTKLDQVLNDVEEQKRSHDNMERLRELETRIHGLGPFRLAVNNRQFVRESPACQNIQNMPSPSLRRSLTVVSDPNKRHSVRNLYTLECNDIVLLAERTGVTKEGQHLYTLISRPPTPLDDEPILVHKPEDSVSKNAMVLIIYTFPSWLGRC
;
A
#
# COMPACT_ATOMS: atom_id res chain seq x y z
N MET A 1 8.51 2.15 -2.35
CA MET A 1 8.81 3.37 -3.12
C MET A 1 7.66 4.35 -2.92
N SER A 2 7.92 5.51 -2.32
CA SER A 2 6.90 6.47 -1.87
C SER A 2 6.40 7.37 -3.01
N PHE A 3 5.09 7.63 -3.05
CA PHE A 3 4.34 8.35 -4.11
C PHE A 3 4.65 9.84 -4.27
N ARG A 4 5.60 10.41 -3.51
CA ARG A 4 5.82 11.87 -3.44
C ARG A 4 7.29 12.24 -3.55
N SER A 5 7.86 12.10 -4.74
CA SER A 5 9.12 12.79 -5.06
C SER A 5 9.33 12.83 -6.56
N ILE A 6 8.80 13.87 -7.22
CA ILE A 6 9.29 14.54 -8.43
C ILE A 6 8.26 15.65 -8.64
N ILE A 7 8.64 16.92 -8.44
CA ILE A 7 8.21 18.14 -9.15
C ILE A 7 8.90 19.31 -8.43
N ARG A 8 9.88 19.91 -9.10
CA ARG A 8 10.28 21.33 -8.96
C ARG A 8 11.30 21.66 -10.05
N ARG A 9 10.93 22.51 -11.01
CA ARG A 9 11.54 23.84 -11.19
C ARG A 9 10.89 24.60 -12.35
N ASP A 10 10.91 25.90 -12.14
CA ASP A 10 10.16 26.98 -12.77
C ASP A 10 10.48 27.27 -14.23
N SER A 11 9.48 27.91 -14.82
CA SER A 11 9.47 28.59 -16.10
C SER A 11 9.99 30.03 -15.99
N ALA A 12 10.50 30.57 -17.10
CA ALA A 12 10.69 32.00 -17.28
C ALA A 12 10.27 32.47 -18.70
N GLN A 13 9.18 33.25 -18.71
CA GLN A 13 8.89 34.47 -19.49
C GLN A 13 8.87 34.46 -21.03
N ARG A 14 7.72 34.88 -21.62
CA ARG A 14 7.44 36.28 -22.05
C ARG A 14 6.01 36.43 -22.59
N LYS A 15 5.30 37.47 -22.13
CA LYS A 15 3.91 37.83 -22.53
C LYS A 15 3.93 38.81 -23.72
N THR A 16 3.11 38.55 -24.75
CA THR A 16 2.70 39.55 -25.75
C THR A 16 1.17 39.67 -25.79
N LYS A 17 0.70 40.92 -25.84
CA LYS A 17 -0.68 41.38 -25.61
C LYS A 17 -1.62 41.15 -26.82
N THR A 18 -1.90 39.90 -27.17
CA THR A 18 -3.04 39.50 -28.04
C THR A 18 -3.93 38.41 -27.39
N ALA A 19 -3.88 38.34 -26.06
CA ALA A 19 -3.99 37.08 -25.32
C ALA A 19 -5.39 36.52 -25.01
N PRO A 20 -6.45 37.27 -24.63
CA PRO A 20 -7.58 36.66 -23.91
C PRO A 20 -8.43 35.72 -24.78
N ALA A 21 -8.72 36.08 -26.02
CA ALA A 21 -9.53 35.25 -26.92
C ALA A 21 -8.76 34.00 -27.39
N LYS A 22 -7.48 34.16 -27.76
CA LYS A 22 -6.60 33.05 -28.18
C LYS A 22 -6.31 32.08 -27.04
N GLU A 23 -6.12 32.57 -25.82
CA GLU A 23 -5.91 31.77 -24.61
C GLU A 23 -7.16 30.96 -24.25
N SER A 24 -8.36 31.52 -24.41
CA SER A 24 -9.63 30.80 -24.20
C SER A 24 -9.83 29.65 -25.19
N THR A 25 -9.50 29.85 -26.47
CA THR A 25 -9.61 28.82 -27.50
C THR A 25 -8.59 27.71 -27.30
N LEU A 26 -7.34 28.06 -26.96
CA LEU A 26 -6.29 27.09 -26.67
C LEU A 26 -6.63 26.23 -25.44
N LYS A 27 -7.20 26.82 -24.38
CA LYS A 27 -7.64 26.07 -23.19
C LYS A 27 -8.73 25.05 -23.53
N LYS A 28 -9.67 25.39 -24.42
CA LYS A 28 -10.71 24.48 -24.90
C LYS A 28 -10.14 23.33 -25.74
N LEU A 29 -9.17 23.61 -26.61
CA LEU A 29 -8.47 22.58 -27.38
C LEU A 29 -7.70 21.62 -26.46
N ASN A 30 -6.91 22.14 -25.53
CA ASN A 30 -6.19 21.32 -24.55
C ASN A 30 -7.15 20.46 -23.72
N ARG A 31 -8.34 20.96 -23.35
CA ARG A 31 -9.35 20.15 -22.67
C ARG A 31 -9.80 18.98 -23.53
N GLN A 32 -10.05 19.19 -24.82
CA GLN A 32 -10.43 18.11 -25.74
C GLN A 32 -9.31 17.08 -25.86
N GLU A 33 -8.06 17.51 -26.01
CA GLU A 33 -6.90 16.60 -26.06
C GLU A 33 -6.83 15.70 -24.83
N VAL A 34 -7.01 16.26 -23.62
CA VAL A 34 -7.01 15.48 -22.38
C VAL A 34 -8.19 14.51 -22.32
N LEU A 35 -9.39 14.92 -22.76
CA LEU A 35 -10.56 14.04 -22.83
C LEU A 35 -10.31 12.85 -23.76
N PHE A 36 -9.81 13.12 -24.97
CA PHE A 36 -9.47 12.07 -25.94
C PHE A 36 -8.32 11.18 -25.44
N GLU A 37 -7.32 11.74 -24.76
CA GLU A 37 -6.25 10.98 -24.14
C GLU A 37 -6.80 9.99 -23.10
N ILE A 38 -7.70 10.44 -22.21
CA ILE A 38 -8.31 9.58 -21.19
C ILE A 38 -9.05 8.41 -21.85
N ILE A 39 -9.90 8.69 -22.85
CA ILE A 39 -10.71 7.67 -23.53
C ILE A 39 -9.81 6.69 -24.29
N LYS A 40 -8.88 7.21 -25.09
CA LYS A 40 -7.94 6.39 -25.87
C LYS A 40 -7.11 5.48 -24.97
N THR A 41 -6.51 6.04 -23.92
CA THR A 41 -5.63 5.28 -23.02
C THR A 41 -6.41 4.30 -22.14
N GLU A 42 -7.70 4.53 -21.88
CA GLU A 42 -8.56 3.55 -21.23
C GLU A 42 -8.81 2.34 -22.12
N HIS A 43 -9.15 2.59 -23.39
CA HIS A 43 -9.34 1.53 -24.36
C HIS A 43 -8.05 0.70 -24.58
N GLU A 44 -6.89 1.35 -24.61
CA GLU A 44 -5.59 0.67 -24.67
C GLU A 44 -5.31 -0.17 -23.42
N TYR A 45 -5.69 0.32 -22.23
CA TYR A 45 -5.53 -0.42 -20.98
C TYR A 45 -6.42 -1.67 -20.95
N VAL A 46 -7.69 -1.56 -21.36
CA VAL A 46 -8.60 -2.71 -21.49
C VAL A 46 -8.05 -3.75 -22.45
N ARG A 47 -7.48 -3.31 -23.58
CA ARG A 47 -6.83 -4.21 -24.54
C ARG A 47 -5.65 -4.96 -23.92
N ASP A 48 -4.81 -4.27 -23.15
CA ASP A 48 -3.69 -4.89 -22.43
C ASP A 48 -4.19 -5.92 -21.39
N LEU A 49 -5.27 -5.60 -20.63
CA LEU A 49 -5.87 -6.55 -19.68
C LEU A 49 -6.46 -7.78 -20.38
N ARG A 50 -7.16 -7.58 -21.50
CA ARG A 50 -7.77 -8.67 -22.28
C ARG A 50 -6.71 -9.61 -22.82
N LEU A 51 -5.58 -9.08 -23.27
CA LEU A 51 -4.43 -9.88 -23.69
C LEU A 51 -3.93 -10.78 -22.55
N ILE A 52 -3.84 -10.27 -21.32
CA ILE A 52 -3.43 -11.08 -20.17
C ILE A 52 -4.43 -12.22 -19.91
N GLU A 53 -5.73 -11.90 -19.93
CA GLU A 53 -6.80 -12.86 -19.72
C GLU A 53 -6.76 -13.98 -20.77
N GLU A 54 -6.74 -13.61 -22.06
CA GLU A 54 -6.84 -14.55 -23.18
C GLU A 54 -5.56 -15.36 -23.41
N LEU A 55 -4.37 -14.76 -23.29
CA LEU A 55 -3.11 -15.44 -23.60
C LEU A 55 -2.52 -16.19 -22.42
N PHE A 56 -2.82 -15.80 -21.18
CA PHE A 56 -2.22 -16.40 -19.99
C PHE A 56 -3.25 -17.05 -19.07
N ILE A 57 -4.20 -16.27 -18.55
CA ILE A 57 -5.10 -16.75 -17.49
C ILE A 57 -5.98 -17.90 -18.00
N GLN A 58 -6.66 -17.72 -19.14
CA GLN A 58 -7.56 -18.70 -19.72
C GLN A 58 -6.83 -20.02 -20.12
N PRO A 59 -5.68 -20.00 -20.82
CA PRO A 59 -4.92 -21.22 -21.10
C PRO A 59 -4.41 -21.94 -19.85
N ILE A 60 -4.02 -21.21 -18.81
CA ILE A 60 -3.56 -21.80 -17.54
C ILE A 60 -4.73 -22.48 -16.82
N LYS A 61 -5.89 -21.82 -16.70
CA LYS A 61 -7.11 -22.40 -16.10
C LYS A 61 -7.56 -23.67 -16.84
N LYS A 62 -7.60 -23.64 -18.17
CA LYS A 62 -7.89 -24.84 -19.00
C LYS A 62 -6.89 -25.99 -18.74
N ALA A 63 -5.62 -25.66 -18.51
CA ALA A 63 -4.61 -26.66 -18.21
C ALA A 63 -4.75 -27.25 -16.79
N GLU A 64 -5.24 -26.46 -15.82
CA GLU A 64 -5.59 -26.92 -14.47
C GLU A 64 -6.77 -27.88 -14.53
N GLU A 65 -7.87 -27.48 -15.17
CA GLU A 65 -9.08 -28.29 -15.38
C GLU A 65 -8.75 -29.64 -16.01
N LYS A 66 -7.99 -29.64 -17.13
CA LYS A 66 -7.60 -30.87 -17.82
C LYS A 66 -6.76 -31.80 -16.95
N SER A 67 -5.96 -31.25 -16.03
CA SER A 67 -5.09 -32.06 -15.16
C SER A 67 -5.65 -32.36 -13.79
N LYS A 68 -6.80 -31.77 -13.42
CA LYS A 68 -7.39 -31.82 -12.07
C LYS A 68 -6.38 -31.50 -10.96
N LYS A 69 -5.45 -30.58 -11.24
CA LYS A 69 -4.37 -30.17 -10.33
C LYS A 69 -4.19 -28.67 -10.42
N GLN A 70 -4.05 -28.04 -9.26
CA GLN A 70 -3.68 -26.63 -9.18
C GLN A 70 -2.23 -26.46 -9.68
N ILE A 71 -2.07 -25.57 -10.64
CA ILE A 71 -0.81 -25.20 -11.30
C ILE A 71 -0.36 -23.84 -10.80
N VAL A 72 -1.30 -22.92 -10.53
CA VAL A 72 -1.01 -21.54 -10.12
C VAL A 72 -0.81 -21.46 -8.61
N PRO A 73 0.34 -20.94 -8.15
CA PRO A 73 0.58 -20.60 -6.75
C PRO A 73 -0.44 -19.59 -6.19
N GLU A 74 -0.57 -19.53 -4.86
CA GLU A 74 -1.65 -18.79 -4.21
C GLU A 74 -1.64 -17.28 -4.53
N ASN A 75 -0.50 -16.59 -4.37
CA ASN A 75 -0.45 -15.14 -4.58
C ASN A 75 -0.64 -14.79 -6.06
N LEU A 76 -0.03 -15.56 -6.96
CA LEU A 76 -0.25 -15.40 -8.39
C LEU A 76 -1.72 -15.62 -8.79
N ASN A 77 -2.41 -16.56 -8.17
CA ASN A 77 -3.83 -16.79 -8.42
C ASN A 77 -4.68 -15.59 -7.96
N LYS A 78 -4.37 -14.99 -6.80
CA LYS A 78 -5.03 -13.76 -6.31
C LYS A 78 -4.82 -12.59 -7.28
N VAL A 79 -3.61 -12.45 -7.82
CA VAL A 79 -3.29 -11.44 -8.85
C VAL A 79 -4.06 -11.69 -10.14
N PHE A 80 -4.14 -12.93 -10.64
CA PHE A 80 -4.94 -13.27 -11.82
C PHE A 80 -6.43 -12.98 -11.63
N ASN A 81 -7.01 -13.35 -10.49
CA ASN A 81 -8.41 -13.06 -10.20
C ASN A 81 -8.69 -11.55 -10.17
N SER A 82 -7.76 -10.77 -9.61
CA SER A 82 -7.85 -9.31 -9.61
C SER A 82 -7.80 -8.74 -11.04
N ILE A 83 -6.96 -9.29 -11.93
CA ILE A 83 -6.88 -8.89 -13.33
C ILE A 83 -8.18 -9.19 -14.08
N SER A 84 -8.75 -10.39 -13.90
CA SER A 84 -10.04 -10.73 -14.51
C SER A 84 -11.15 -9.78 -14.02
N TYR A 85 -11.12 -9.39 -12.74
CA TYR A 85 -12.05 -8.41 -12.19
C TYR A 85 -11.83 -7.01 -12.78
N PHE A 86 -10.57 -6.56 -12.90
CA PHE A 86 -10.25 -5.28 -13.55
C PHE A 86 -10.72 -5.26 -14.99
N LEU A 87 -10.50 -6.34 -15.75
CA LEU A 87 -10.96 -6.42 -17.13
C LEU A 87 -12.46 -6.15 -17.23
N PHE A 88 -13.25 -6.84 -16.41
CA PHE A 88 -14.70 -6.65 -16.36
C PHE A 88 -15.11 -5.19 -16.10
N ILE A 89 -14.53 -4.55 -15.09
CA ILE A 89 -14.90 -3.17 -14.73
C ILE A 89 -14.43 -2.16 -15.78
N HIS A 90 -13.20 -2.29 -16.23
CA HIS A 90 -12.61 -1.34 -17.18
C HIS A 90 -13.23 -1.49 -18.58
N GLU A 91 -13.73 -2.67 -18.95
CA GLU A 91 -14.56 -2.83 -20.14
C GLU A 91 -15.85 -2.01 -20.05
N VAL A 92 -16.54 -2.04 -18.91
CA VAL A 92 -17.74 -1.22 -18.69
C VAL A 92 -17.41 0.26 -18.78
N ILE A 93 -16.34 0.72 -18.10
CA ILE A 93 -15.90 2.13 -18.16
C ILE A 93 -15.55 2.52 -19.60
N SER A 94 -14.74 1.72 -20.30
CA SER A 94 -14.33 1.99 -21.67
C SER A 94 -15.53 2.05 -22.62
N ASN A 95 -16.54 1.19 -22.45
CA ASN A 95 -17.74 1.20 -23.28
C ASN A 95 -18.55 2.49 -23.04
N CYS A 96 -18.80 2.87 -21.78
CA CYS A 96 -19.50 4.12 -21.47
C CYS A 96 -18.77 5.35 -22.03
N LEU A 97 -17.43 5.36 -21.98
CA LEU A 97 -16.61 6.43 -22.55
C LEU A 97 -16.70 6.48 -24.08
N ASN A 98 -16.67 5.32 -24.75
CA ASN A 98 -16.81 5.24 -26.20
C ASN A 98 -18.20 5.68 -26.66
N GLU A 99 -19.26 5.20 -26.01
CA GLU A 99 -20.64 5.63 -26.29
C GLU A 99 -20.80 7.15 -26.13
N ARG A 100 -20.18 7.72 -25.09
CA ARG A 100 -20.14 9.18 -24.88
C ARG A 100 -19.42 9.90 -26.02
N GLN A 101 -18.29 9.37 -26.48
CA GLN A 101 -17.52 9.95 -27.57
C GLN A 101 -18.28 9.93 -28.89
N GLU A 102 -18.95 8.81 -29.19
CA GLU A 102 -19.77 8.65 -30.39
C GLU A 102 -20.97 9.60 -30.38
N ALA A 103 -21.70 9.64 -29.27
CA ALA A 103 -22.89 10.49 -29.14
C ALA A 103 -22.59 12.00 -29.16
N GLN A 104 -21.38 12.40 -28.76
CA GLN A 104 -20.97 13.81 -28.69
C GLN A 104 -19.96 14.21 -29.77
N SER A 105 -19.73 13.35 -30.76
CA SER A 105 -18.79 13.63 -31.84
C SER A 105 -19.12 14.95 -32.56
N PRO A 106 -18.13 15.82 -32.87
CA PRO A 106 -16.69 15.63 -32.69
C PRO A 106 -16.12 16.15 -31.36
N LEU A 107 -16.93 16.71 -30.45
CA LEU A 107 -16.46 17.37 -29.22
C LEU A 107 -17.11 16.77 -27.97
N VAL A 108 -16.28 16.15 -27.12
CA VAL A 108 -16.75 15.57 -25.86
C VAL A 108 -16.94 16.67 -24.82
N ARG A 109 -18.15 16.75 -24.23
CA ARG A 109 -18.49 17.78 -23.24
C ARG A 109 -17.97 17.42 -21.84
N SER A 110 -18.22 16.20 -21.40
CA SER A 110 -17.82 15.67 -20.08
C SER A 110 -17.71 14.15 -20.09
N ILE A 111 -16.81 13.65 -19.27
CA ILE A 111 -16.67 12.23 -18.88
C ILE A 111 -16.60 12.06 -17.35
N SER A 112 -16.65 13.17 -16.60
CA SER A 112 -16.41 13.19 -15.17
C SER A 112 -17.51 12.46 -14.40
N ASP A 113 -18.74 12.53 -14.90
CA ASP A 113 -19.90 11.80 -14.41
C ASP A 113 -19.71 10.27 -14.52
N ILE A 114 -19.21 9.79 -15.67
CA ILE A 114 -18.93 8.38 -15.91
C ILE A 114 -17.89 7.89 -14.90
N LEU A 115 -16.74 8.56 -14.82
CA LEU A 115 -15.66 8.14 -13.91
C LEU A 115 -16.07 8.25 -12.44
N LEU A 116 -16.89 9.23 -12.07
CA LEU A 116 -17.44 9.37 -10.72
C LEU A 116 -18.29 8.17 -10.30
N ALA A 117 -19.03 7.57 -11.23
CA ALA A 117 -19.86 6.39 -10.94
C ALA A 117 -19.00 5.17 -10.58
N TYR A 118 -17.80 5.06 -11.12
CA TYR A 118 -16.93 3.88 -10.98
C TYR A 118 -15.71 4.08 -10.08
N VAL A 119 -15.37 5.31 -9.68
CA VAL A 119 -14.13 5.63 -8.93
C VAL A 119 -13.94 4.79 -7.66
N TRP A 120 -15.02 4.47 -6.95
CA TRP A 120 -14.98 3.66 -5.73
C TRP A 120 -14.47 2.24 -5.96
N VAL A 121 -14.70 1.71 -7.16
CA VAL A 121 -14.30 0.36 -7.55
C VAL A 121 -12.78 0.23 -7.61
N PHE A 122 -12.03 1.34 -7.74
CA PHE A 122 -10.56 1.33 -7.73
C PHE A 122 -9.97 0.88 -6.38
N ARG A 123 -10.77 0.79 -5.30
CA ARG A 123 -10.35 0.12 -4.06
C ARG A 123 -9.95 -1.33 -4.27
N ALA A 124 -10.48 -1.99 -5.30
CA ALA A 124 -10.09 -3.35 -5.67
C ALA A 124 -8.63 -3.50 -6.11
N TYR A 125 -7.90 -2.40 -6.32
CA TYR A 125 -6.46 -2.45 -6.54
C TYR A 125 -5.65 -2.79 -5.29
N ALA A 126 -6.19 -2.61 -4.08
CA ALA A 126 -5.48 -2.95 -2.85
C ALA A 126 -5.06 -4.43 -2.77
N PRO A 127 -5.95 -5.43 -2.91
CA PRO A 127 -5.55 -6.84 -2.88
C PRO A 127 -4.55 -7.18 -3.99
N TYR A 128 -4.65 -6.55 -5.16
CA TYR A 128 -3.67 -6.72 -6.22
C TYR A 128 -2.27 -6.29 -5.80
N LEU A 129 -2.14 -5.08 -5.23
CA LEU A 129 -0.84 -4.52 -4.81
C LEU A 129 -0.26 -5.21 -3.57
N ILE A 130 -1.11 -5.80 -2.74
CA ILE A 130 -0.70 -6.63 -1.61
C ILE A 130 0.03 -7.88 -2.12
N HIS A 131 -0.57 -8.61 -3.06
CA HIS A 131 -0.03 -9.90 -3.53
C HIS A 131 0.95 -9.79 -4.71
N TYR A 132 1.09 -8.62 -5.31
CA TYR A 132 1.87 -8.41 -6.53
C TYR A 132 3.33 -8.88 -6.45
N GLU A 133 4.05 -8.49 -5.39
CA GLU A 133 5.47 -8.82 -5.27
C GLU A 133 5.70 -10.33 -5.07
N ASP A 134 4.88 -10.97 -4.24
CA ASP A 134 4.93 -12.42 -4.04
C ASP A 134 4.53 -13.18 -5.31
N ALA A 135 3.50 -12.73 -6.01
CA ALA A 135 3.11 -13.31 -7.29
C ALA A 135 4.24 -13.26 -8.32
N LEU A 136 5.00 -12.16 -8.38
CA LEU A 136 6.18 -12.07 -9.25
C LEU A 136 7.28 -13.06 -8.83
N ARG A 137 7.57 -13.17 -7.53
CA ARG A 137 8.54 -14.14 -7.01
C ARG A 137 8.13 -15.58 -7.35
N GLU A 138 6.86 -15.91 -7.17
CA GLU A 138 6.28 -17.21 -7.52
C GLU A 138 6.39 -17.50 -9.03
N LEU A 139 6.01 -16.53 -9.87
CA LEU A 139 6.10 -16.64 -11.32
C LEU A 139 7.55 -16.86 -11.78
N GLU A 140 8.50 -16.07 -11.28
CA GLU A 140 9.91 -16.22 -11.59
C GLU A 140 10.45 -17.59 -11.17
N LYS A 141 10.09 -18.05 -9.98
CA LYS A 141 10.47 -19.37 -9.47
C LYS A 141 9.95 -20.48 -10.38
N SER A 142 8.70 -20.40 -10.82
CA SER A 142 8.11 -21.37 -11.76
C SER A 142 8.79 -21.36 -13.12
N ILE A 143 9.13 -20.19 -13.66
CA ILE A 143 9.90 -20.06 -14.91
C ILE A 143 11.30 -20.67 -14.77
N ARG A 144 12.02 -20.36 -13.68
CA ARG A 144 13.37 -20.89 -13.42
C ARG A 144 13.37 -22.40 -13.26
N LYS A 145 12.41 -22.95 -12.51
CA LYS A 145 12.24 -24.40 -12.32
C LYS A 145 11.71 -25.11 -13.57
N LYS A 146 11.24 -24.36 -14.57
CA LYS A 146 10.57 -24.87 -15.76
C LYS A 146 9.46 -25.85 -15.40
N ASP A 147 8.69 -25.55 -14.35
CA ASP A 147 7.55 -26.36 -13.96
C ASP A 147 6.40 -26.23 -14.99
N LYS A 148 5.24 -26.82 -14.70
CA LYS A 148 4.11 -26.78 -15.64
C LYS A 148 3.67 -25.34 -15.94
N LEU A 149 3.60 -24.48 -14.92
CA LEU A 149 3.28 -23.05 -15.07
C LEU A 149 4.34 -22.34 -15.92
N GLY A 150 5.61 -22.47 -15.55
CA GLY A 150 6.73 -21.81 -16.22
C GLY A 150 6.83 -22.19 -17.70
N ARG A 151 6.59 -23.45 -18.04
CA ARG A 151 6.54 -23.90 -19.44
C ARG A 151 5.35 -23.31 -20.20
N LEU A 152 4.16 -23.29 -19.62
CA LEU A 152 2.98 -22.68 -20.24
C LEU A 152 3.22 -21.19 -20.52
N VAL A 153 3.70 -20.44 -19.52
CA VAL A 153 4.01 -19.01 -19.67
C VAL A 153 5.03 -18.78 -20.78
N LYS A 154 6.11 -19.58 -20.83
CA LYS A 154 7.13 -19.48 -21.89
C LYS A 154 6.59 -19.81 -23.28
N THR A 155 5.66 -20.76 -23.40
CA THR A 155 5.01 -21.08 -24.68
C THR A 155 4.12 -19.92 -25.14
N GLN A 156 3.30 -19.37 -24.25
CA GLN A 156 2.40 -18.26 -24.58
C GLN A 156 3.16 -16.98 -24.95
N GLN A 157 4.30 -16.71 -24.29
CA GLN A 157 5.17 -15.56 -24.62
C GLN A 157 5.74 -15.58 -26.04
N LYS A 158 5.83 -16.75 -26.68
CA LYS A 158 6.32 -16.89 -28.06
C LYS A 158 5.26 -16.54 -29.11
N LEU A 159 4.00 -16.40 -28.72
CA LEU A 159 2.95 -16.00 -29.65
C LEU A 159 3.18 -14.56 -30.11
N ALA A 160 3.02 -14.31 -31.42
CA ALA A 160 3.16 -12.97 -31.99
C ALA A 160 2.24 -11.94 -31.31
N SER A 161 1.04 -12.37 -30.90
CA SER A 161 0.08 -11.56 -30.15
C SER A 161 0.62 -11.04 -28.81
N CYS A 162 1.56 -11.74 -28.18
CA CYS A 162 2.20 -11.34 -26.92
C CYS A 162 3.30 -10.28 -27.11
N ARG A 163 3.66 -9.95 -28.36
CA ARG A 163 4.71 -8.97 -28.74
C ARG A 163 6.06 -9.25 -28.08
N ASN A 164 6.35 -10.52 -27.78
CA ASN A 164 7.55 -10.98 -27.06
C ASN A 164 7.79 -10.30 -25.70
N MET A 165 6.77 -9.69 -25.08
CA MET A 165 6.90 -9.10 -23.75
C MET A 165 6.69 -10.16 -22.66
N PRO A 166 7.48 -10.16 -21.58
CA PRO A 166 7.30 -11.09 -20.49
C PRO A 166 6.01 -10.79 -19.72
N LEU A 167 5.41 -11.83 -19.13
CA LEU A 167 4.16 -11.71 -18.37
C LEU A 167 4.30 -10.72 -17.22
N SER A 168 5.46 -10.68 -16.55
CA SER A 168 5.77 -9.70 -15.51
C SER A 168 5.62 -8.25 -15.96
N THR A 169 5.93 -7.93 -17.22
CA THR A 169 5.71 -6.57 -17.78
C THR A 169 4.23 -6.25 -17.93
N TYR A 170 3.42 -7.22 -18.33
CA TYR A 170 1.97 -7.03 -18.39
C TYR A 170 1.35 -6.89 -17.00
N LEU A 171 1.82 -7.67 -16.01
CA LEU A 171 1.38 -7.54 -14.62
C LEU A 171 1.78 -6.18 -14.00
N LEU A 172 2.70 -5.41 -14.58
CA LEU A 172 2.97 -4.05 -14.10
C LEU A 172 1.90 -3.03 -14.55
N LYS A 173 1.14 -3.34 -15.62
CA LYS A 173 0.19 -2.41 -16.26
C LYS A 173 -0.90 -1.89 -15.32
N PRO A 174 -1.56 -2.72 -14.48
CA PRO A 174 -2.60 -2.22 -13.57
C PRO A 174 -2.05 -1.18 -12.59
N PHE A 175 -0.87 -1.43 -12.00
CA PHE A 175 -0.23 -0.47 -11.13
C PHE A 175 0.08 0.83 -11.87
N GLN A 176 0.67 0.75 -13.07
CA GLN A 176 0.94 1.93 -13.89
C GLN A 176 -0.32 2.73 -14.22
N ARG A 177 -1.42 2.05 -14.59
CA ARG A 177 -2.69 2.72 -14.88
C ARG A 177 -3.23 3.45 -13.66
N LEU A 178 -3.17 2.82 -12.48
CA LEU A 178 -3.58 3.45 -11.23
C LEU A 178 -2.83 4.75 -10.94
N LEU A 179 -1.52 4.79 -11.23
CA LEU A 179 -0.68 6.00 -11.11
C LEU A 179 -1.03 7.11 -12.10
N LYS A 180 -1.63 6.77 -13.25
CA LYS A 180 -1.95 7.74 -14.30
C LYS A 180 -3.23 8.51 -14.03
N TYR A 181 -4.23 7.90 -13.37
CA TYR A 181 -5.51 8.56 -13.12
C TYR A 181 -5.37 9.93 -12.42
N PRO A 182 -4.61 10.09 -11.32
CA PRO A 182 -4.46 11.40 -10.68
C PRO A 182 -3.89 12.47 -11.61
N LEU A 183 -2.97 12.10 -12.49
CA LEU A 183 -2.32 13.00 -13.43
C LEU A 183 -3.30 13.44 -14.52
N LEU A 184 -4.04 12.48 -15.10
CA LEU A 184 -5.04 12.73 -16.14
C LEU A 184 -6.19 13.60 -15.60
N ILE A 185 -6.74 13.27 -14.43
CA ILE A 185 -7.84 14.03 -13.84
C ILE A 185 -7.38 15.42 -13.38
N MET A 186 -6.17 15.55 -12.84
CA MET A 186 -5.60 16.86 -12.52
C MET A 186 -5.43 17.72 -13.78
N ASN A 187 -4.94 17.14 -14.88
CA ASN A 187 -4.80 17.87 -16.14
C ASN A 187 -6.16 18.27 -16.70
N LEU A 188 -7.16 17.38 -16.63
CA LEU A 188 -8.53 17.68 -17.02
C LEU A 188 -9.08 18.87 -16.22
N LEU A 189 -8.93 18.86 -14.89
CA LEU A 189 -9.38 19.94 -14.01
C LEU A 189 -8.74 21.28 -14.34
N LYS A 190 -7.42 21.31 -14.62
CA LYS A 190 -6.70 22.53 -15.03
C LYS A 190 -7.26 23.14 -16.33
N CYS A 191 -7.68 22.29 -17.26
CA CYS A 191 -8.26 22.70 -18.54
C CYS A 191 -9.78 22.94 -18.46
N THR A 192 -10.42 22.64 -17.33
CA THR A 192 -11.87 22.86 -17.13
C THR A 192 -12.13 24.32 -16.77
N ASP A 193 -13.22 24.87 -17.30
CA ASP A 193 -13.66 26.22 -16.93
C ASP A 193 -14.33 26.19 -15.56
N LYS A 194 -14.02 27.15 -14.68
CA LYS A 194 -14.51 27.15 -13.29
C LYS A 194 -16.00 27.42 -13.20
N ASP A 195 -16.51 28.24 -14.10
CA ASP A 195 -17.94 28.56 -14.22
C ASP A 195 -18.66 27.59 -15.16
N GLY A 196 -17.95 26.54 -15.65
CA GLY A 196 -18.48 25.54 -16.55
C GLY A 196 -19.25 24.44 -15.83
N PHE A 197 -20.26 23.87 -16.52
CA PHE A 197 -21.15 22.85 -15.95
C PHE A 197 -20.44 21.59 -15.40
N ASP A 198 -19.24 21.28 -15.92
CA ASP A 198 -18.48 20.06 -15.56
C ASP A 198 -17.45 20.29 -14.45
N TYR A 199 -17.26 21.54 -14.00
CA TYR A 199 -16.22 21.87 -13.03
C TYR A 199 -16.40 21.13 -11.71
N GLU A 200 -17.58 21.25 -11.11
CA GLU A 200 -17.92 20.62 -9.83
C GLU A 200 -17.80 19.09 -9.88
N ASN A 201 -18.24 18.47 -10.99
CA ASN A 201 -18.07 17.04 -11.20
C ASN A 201 -16.59 16.66 -11.30
N THR A 202 -15.78 17.46 -11.99
CA THR A 202 -14.34 17.19 -12.14
C THR A 202 -13.60 17.38 -10.80
N VAL A 203 -13.99 18.37 -9.99
CA VAL A 203 -13.48 18.57 -8.62
C VAL A 203 -13.85 17.38 -7.74
N SER A 204 -15.14 16.99 -7.73
CA SER A 204 -15.62 15.83 -6.96
C SER A 204 -14.90 14.54 -7.37
N LEU A 205 -14.67 14.34 -8.66
CA LEU A 205 -13.92 13.20 -9.19
C LEU A 205 -12.50 13.18 -8.64
N LYS A 206 -11.80 14.32 -8.68
CA LYS A 206 -10.44 14.43 -8.16
C LYS A 206 -10.38 14.11 -6.67
N THR A 207 -11.30 14.66 -5.89
CA THR A 207 -11.36 14.44 -4.43
C THR A 207 -11.64 12.98 -4.10
N LYS A 208 -12.64 12.35 -4.74
CA LYS A 208 -12.97 10.94 -4.51
C LYS A 208 -11.85 10.00 -4.97
N LEU A 209 -11.19 10.31 -6.09
CA LEU A 209 -10.04 9.55 -6.57
C LEU A 209 -8.90 9.60 -5.55
N ASP A 210 -8.57 10.78 -5.02
CA ASP A 210 -7.53 10.92 -4.00
C ASP A 210 -7.87 10.13 -2.72
N GLN A 211 -9.13 10.16 -2.29
CA GLN A 211 -9.61 9.38 -1.15
C GLN A 211 -9.43 7.88 -1.39
N VAL A 212 -9.90 7.37 -2.53
CA VAL A 212 -9.78 5.94 -2.88
C VAL A 212 -8.32 5.50 -2.97
N LEU A 213 -7.43 6.34 -3.52
CA LEU A 213 -6.01 6.01 -3.60
C LEU A 213 -5.34 6.01 -2.23
N ASN A 214 -5.70 6.92 -1.34
CA ASN A 214 -5.24 6.90 0.05
C ASN A 214 -5.73 5.64 0.77
N ASP A 215 -6.98 5.22 0.55
CA ASP A 215 -7.52 3.98 1.12
C ASP A 215 -6.74 2.75 0.63
N VAL A 216 -6.41 2.70 -0.67
CA VAL A 216 -5.61 1.62 -1.26
C VAL A 216 -4.20 1.58 -0.64
N GLU A 217 -3.57 2.74 -0.48
CA GLU A 217 -2.24 2.84 0.14
C GLU A 217 -2.28 2.41 1.61
N GLU A 218 -3.30 2.84 2.37
CA GLU A 218 -3.48 2.47 3.77
C GLU A 218 -3.75 0.98 3.92
N GLN A 219 -4.57 0.37 3.06
CA GLN A 219 -4.80 -1.07 3.08
C GLN A 219 -3.51 -1.85 2.84
N LYS A 220 -2.69 -1.43 1.86
CA LYS A 220 -1.38 -2.05 1.63
C LYS A 220 -0.45 -1.86 2.83
N ARG A 221 -0.36 -0.65 3.37
CA ARG A 221 0.47 -0.32 4.53
C ARG A 221 0.09 -1.14 5.76
N SER A 222 -1.21 -1.27 6.02
CA SER A 222 -1.77 -2.06 7.12
C SER A 222 -1.46 -3.54 6.94
N HIS A 223 -1.59 -4.07 5.72
CA HIS A 223 -1.20 -5.45 5.40
C HIS A 223 0.31 -5.68 5.63
N ASP A 224 1.16 -4.83 5.07
CA ASP A 224 2.63 -4.97 5.20
C ASP A 224 3.06 -4.86 6.67
N ASN A 225 2.41 -3.99 7.45
CA ASN A 225 2.62 -3.88 8.89
C ASN A 225 2.16 -5.14 9.65
N MET A 226 1.00 -5.70 9.29
CA MET A 226 0.49 -6.93 9.89
C MET A 226 1.44 -8.11 9.65
N GLU A 227 1.94 -8.26 8.43
CA GLU A 227 2.94 -9.30 8.09
C GLU A 227 4.22 -9.13 8.90
N ARG A 228 4.72 -7.89 9.02
CA ARG A 228 5.90 -7.58 9.84
C ARG A 228 5.70 -7.95 11.31
N LEU A 229 4.52 -7.69 11.87
CA LEU A 229 4.20 -8.08 13.24
C LEU A 229 4.10 -9.60 13.40
N ARG A 230 3.51 -10.31 12.43
CA ARG A 230 3.45 -11.79 12.44
C ARG A 230 4.86 -12.39 12.40
N GLU A 231 5.73 -11.86 11.55
CA GLU A 231 7.13 -12.28 11.48
C GLU A 231 7.91 -11.97 12.76
N LEU A 232 7.61 -10.86 13.43
CA LEU A 232 8.19 -10.57 14.75
C LEU A 232 7.65 -11.53 15.82
N GLU A 233 6.35 -11.85 15.78
CA GLU A 233 5.70 -12.77 16.72
C GLU A 233 6.34 -14.17 16.69
N THR A 234 6.71 -14.69 15.51
CA THR A 234 7.38 -16.00 15.39
C THR A 234 8.79 -16.02 15.96
N ARG A 235 9.41 -14.85 16.16
CA ARG A 235 10.79 -14.70 16.68
C ARG A 235 10.84 -14.47 18.19
N ILE A 236 9.69 -14.32 18.85
CA ILE A 236 9.62 -14.11 20.30
C ILE A 236 9.08 -15.37 20.97
N HIS A 237 9.92 -16.04 21.74
CA HIS A 237 9.53 -17.14 22.61
C HIS A 237 8.91 -16.63 23.91
N GLY A 238 7.91 -17.32 24.44
CA GLY A 238 7.29 -16.97 25.73
C GLY A 238 6.09 -16.02 25.66
N LEU A 239 5.56 -15.71 24.47
CA LEU A 239 4.33 -14.91 24.30
C LEU A 239 3.07 -15.62 24.84
N GLY A 240 3.06 -16.95 24.88
CA GLY A 240 1.89 -17.72 25.30
C GLY A 240 0.66 -17.41 24.41
N PRO A 241 -0.51 -17.06 24.99
CA PRO A 241 -1.71 -16.71 24.22
C PRO A 241 -1.70 -15.27 23.67
N PHE A 242 -0.71 -14.44 24.04
CA PHE A 242 -0.66 -13.06 23.61
C PHE A 242 -0.35 -12.95 22.12
N ARG A 243 -1.18 -12.19 21.40
CA ARG A 243 -1.01 -11.94 19.96
C ARG A 243 -0.36 -10.58 19.76
N LEU A 244 0.81 -10.59 19.15
CA LEU A 244 1.49 -9.36 18.77
C LEU A 244 0.84 -8.76 17.52
N ALA A 245 0.54 -9.58 16.51
CA ALA A 245 -0.08 -9.13 15.27
C ALA A 245 -1.58 -8.88 15.43
N VAL A 246 -1.94 -7.65 15.82
CA VAL A 246 -3.32 -7.15 15.93
C VAL A 246 -3.49 -5.87 15.13
N ASN A 247 -4.75 -5.54 14.82
CA ASN A 247 -5.07 -4.29 14.12
C ASN A 247 -4.61 -3.07 14.94
N ASN A 248 -4.21 -2.01 14.24
CA ASN A 248 -3.74 -0.73 14.82
C ASN A 248 -2.43 -0.77 15.64
N ARG A 249 -1.82 -1.94 15.84
CA ARG A 249 -0.47 -2.04 16.40
C ARG A 249 0.57 -1.84 15.30
N GLN A 250 1.66 -1.15 15.60
CA GLN A 250 2.80 -0.94 14.71
C GLN A 250 4.10 -1.13 15.47
N PHE A 251 5.02 -1.91 14.92
CA PHE A 251 6.36 -2.05 15.48
C PHE A 251 7.18 -0.80 15.17
N VAL A 252 7.60 -0.09 16.23
CA VAL A 252 8.31 1.18 16.12
C VAL A 252 9.81 0.92 16.05
N ARG A 253 10.38 0.26 17.07
CA ARG A 253 11.83 0.02 17.15
C ARG A 253 12.21 -1.08 18.14
N GLU A 254 13.42 -1.57 17.95
CA GLU A 254 14.19 -2.36 18.91
C GLU A 254 15.25 -1.46 19.56
N SER A 255 15.48 -1.58 20.86
CA SER A 255 16.56 -0.85 21.55
C SER A 255 17.11 -1.62 22.75
N PRO A 256 18.43 -1.58 23.03
CA PRO A 256 19.00 -2.17 24.23
C PRO A 256 18.33 -1.60 25.49
N ALA A 257 18.04 -2.47 26.47
CA ALA A 257 17.52 -2.02 27.76
C ALA A 257 18.67 -1.53 28.65
N CYS A 258 18.69 -0.23 28.98
CA CYS A 258 19.69 0.34 29.91
C CYS A 258 19.22 0.20 31.36
N GLN A 259 20.12 -0.23 32.26
CA GLN A 259 19.91 -0.20 33.72
C GLN A 259 20.61 1.04 34.28
N ASN A 260 19.87 1.99 34.85
CA ASN A 260 20.48 3.05 35.65
C ASN A 260 20.29 2.70 37.14
N ILE A 261 21.33 2.12 37.76
CA ILE A 261 21.43 1.95 39.21
C ILE A 261 22.23 3.14 39.74
N GLN A 262 21.58 4.10 40.37
CA GLN A 262 22.23 4.91 41.39
C GLN A 262 21.27 5.12 42.56
N ASN A 263 21.75 4.72 43.74
CA ASN A 263 21.17 4.99 45.05
C ASN A 263 20.82 6.49 45.16
N MET A 264 19.53 6.79 45.35
CA MET A 264 19.09 8.06 45.90
C MET A 264 18.02 7.80 46.97
N PRO A 265 18.05 8.51 48.10
CA PRO A 265 17.01 8.40 49.12
C PRO A 265 15.68 8.92 48.55
N SER A 266 14.61 8.19 48.82
CA SER A 266 13.21 8.55 48.51
C SER A 266 12.79 9.93 49.09
N PRO A 267 11.60 10.52 48.76
CA PRO A 267 10.51 10.04 47.89
C PRO A 267 9.93 11.14 46.95
N SER A 268 9.73 10.83 45.66
CA SER A 268 8.59 11.34 44.86
C SER A 268 8.67 10.82 43.43
N LEU A 269 7.85 9.80 43.14
CA LEU A 269 7.29 9.46 41.82
C LEU A 269 8.20 9.64 40.58
N ARG A 270 9.27 8.85 40.51
CA ARG A 270 9.83 8.39 39.24
C ARG A 270 10.01 6.88 39.31
N ARG A 271 9.00 6.11 38.87
CA ARG A 271 9.19 4.68 38.62
C ARG A 271 9.81 4.51 37.24
N SER A 272 11.14 4.49 37.25
CA SER A 272 11.96 3.87 36.21
C SER A 272 11.49 2.43 36.00
N LEU A 273 11.47 1.94 34.76
CA LEU A 273 11.40 0.51 34.44
C LEU A 273 12.54 -0.20 35.18
N THR A 274 12.24 -0.68 36.38
CA THR A 274 13.19 -1.40 37.21
C THR A 274 13.15 -2.82 36.71
N VAL A 275 14.17 -3.22 35.96
CA VAL A 275 14.42 -4.63 35.66
C VAL A 275 14.75 -5.30 36.99
N VAL A 276 13.73 -5.83 37.67
CA VAL A 276 13.93 -6.71 38.83
C VAL A 276 14.36 -8.06 38.24
N SER A 277 15.66 -8.21 38.02
CA SER A 277 16.23 -9.53 37.76
C SER A 277 16.03 -10.36 39.03
N ASP A 278 15.35 -11.50 38.92
CA ASP A 278 15.34 -12.53 39.95
C ASP A 278 16.79 -12.82 40.37
N PRO A 279 17.18 -12.66 41.65
CA PRO A 279 18.58 -12.78 42.09
C PRO A 279 19.20 -14.16 41.80
N ASN A 280 18.38 -15.17 41.50
CA ASN A 280 18.82 -16.51 41.11
C ASN A 280 19.05 -16.70 39.60
N LYS A 281 18.74 -15.72 38.74
CA LYS A 281 18.99 -15.77 37.29
C LYS A 281 19.91 -14.62 36.85
N ARG A 282 21.21 -14.90 36.76
CA ARG A 282 22.20 -13.99 36.17
C ARG A 282 22.01 -13.91 34.64
N HIS A 283 21.06 -13.11 34.18
CA HIS A 283 21.00 -12.73 32.77
C HIS A 283 22.15 -11.75 32.47
N SER A 284 22.90 -11.98 31.39
CA SER A 284 23.94 -11.03 30.96
C SER A 284 23.26 -9.74 30.50
N VAL A 285 23.45 -8.66 31.25
CA VAL A 285 22.84 -7.32 31.05
C VAL A 285 22.99 -6.81 29.60
N ARG A 286 23.98 -7.31 28.85
CA ARG A 286 24.25 -6.95 27.45
C ARG A 286 23.21 -7.46 26.45
N ASN A 287 22.34 -8.40 26.83
CA ASN A 287 21.41 -9.06 25.92
C ASN A 287 19.94 -8.69 26.17
N LEU A 288 19.64 -7.69 26.99
CA LEU A 288 18.28 -7.22 27.23
C LEU A 288 17.86 -6.17 26.20
N TYR A 289 16.68 -6.32 25.62
CA TYR A 289 16.14 -5.44 24.60
C TYR A 289 14.68 -5.09 24.88
N THR A 290 14.31 -3.87 24.49
CA THR A 290 12.94 -3.39 24.42
C THR A 290 12.46 -3.49 22.97
N LEU A 291 11.30 -4.13 22.80
CA LEU A 291 10.57 -4.17 21.54
C LEU A 291 9.40 -3.21 21.68
N GLU A 292 9.54 -2.04 21.09
CA GLU A 292 8.56 -0.96 21.20
C GLU A 292 7.58 -1.06 20.05
N CYS A 293 6.29 -1.17 20.39
CA CYS A 293 5.18 -0.87 19.50
C CYS A 293 4.59 0.50 19.87
N ASN A 294 3.71 1.01 19.01
CA ASN A 294 3.02 2.27 19.26
C ASN A 294 2.11 2.24 20.49
N ASP A 295 1.61 1.07 20.89
CA ASP A 295 0.67 0.87 22.00
C ASP A 295 1.24 0.06 23.18
N ILE A 296 2.33 -0.69 22.98
CA ILE A 296 2.93 -1.57 23.99
C ILE A 296 4.45 -1.57 23.93
N VAL A 297 5.09 -1.96 25.04
CA VAL A 297 6.53 -2.21 25.11
C VAL A 297 6.78 -3.58 25.73
N LEU A 298 7.54 -4.43 25.04
CA LEU A 298 7.92 -5.76 25.53
C LEU A 298 9.39 -5.78 25.92
N LEU A 299 9.71 -6.32 27.09
CA LEU A 299 11.09 -6.58 27.51
C LEU A 299 11.46 -8.03 27.19
N ALA A 300 12.50 -8.22 26.40
CA ALA A 300 12.95 -9.53 25.97
C ALA A 300 14.48 -9.69 26.02
N GLU A 301 14.94 -10.91 26.27
CA GLU A 301 16.34 -11.29 26.15
C GLU A 301 16.60 -11.73 24.72
N ARG A 302 17.61 -11.16 24.07
CA ARG A 302 18.07 -11.63 22.77
C ARG A 302 18.85 -12.93 22.97
N THR A 303 18.30 -14.03 22.46
CA THR A 303 18.84 -15.38 22.66
C THR A 303 19.64 -15.91 21.47
N GLY A 304 19.52 -15.28 20.30
CA GLY A 304 20.27 -15.70 19.12
C GLY A 304 19.88 -14.98 17.84
N VAL A 305 20.14 -15.64 16.72
CA VAL A 305 19.76 -15.20 15.38
C VAL A 305 19.19 -16.37 14.57
N THR A 306 18.25 -16.07 13.68
CA THR A 306 17.72 -17.03 12.69
C THR A 306 18.79 -17.31 11.64
N LYS A 307 18.55 -18.34 10.80
CA LYS A 307 19.41 -18.65 9.64
C LYS A 307 19.51 -17.48 8.64
N GLU A 308 18.55 -16.57 8.69
CA GLU A 308 18.45 -15.38 7.85
C GLU A 308 19.08 -14.13 8.52
N GLY A 309 19.71 -14.30 9.70
CA GLY A 309 20.39 -13.24 10.43
C GLY A 309 19.50 -12.36 11.30
N GLN A 310 18.20 -12.64 11.38
CA GLN A 310 17.26 -11.88 12.21
C GLN A 310 17.36 -12.27 13.67
N HIS A 311 17.19 -11.34 14.60
CA HIS A 311 17.34 -11.60 16.03
C HIS A 311 16.16 -12.42 16.60
N LEU A 312 16.49 -13.36 17.50
CA LEU A 312 15.55 -14.17 18.27
C LEU A 312 15.49 -13.65 19.70
N TYR A 313 14.29 -13.68 20.28
CA TYR A 313 14.04 -13.15 21.61
C TYR A 313 13.33 -14.17 22.50
N THR A 314 13.58 -14.10 23.81
CA THR A 314 12.78 -14.74 24.84
C THR A 314 12.17 -13.66 25.71
N LEU A 315 10.84 -13.63 25.78
CA LEU A 315 10.10 -12.64 26.53
C LEU A 315 10.38 -12.79 28.03
N ILE A 316 10.76 -11.68 28.67
CA ILE A 316 11.04 -11.62 30.11
C ILE A 316 9.87 -10.96 30.84
N SER A 317 9.28 -9.91 30.27
CA SER A 317 8.10 -9.26 30.83
C SER A 317 6.84 -10.08 30.58
N ARG A 318 5.89 -10.07 31.52
CA ARG A 318 4.52 -10.50 31.21
C ARG A 318 3.97 -9.60 30.09
N PRO A 319 3.29 -10.15 29.08
CA PRO A 319 2.62 -9.32 28.09
C PRO A 319 1.61 -8.39 28.77
N PRO A 320 1.50 -7.11 28.36
CA PRO A 320 0.53 -6.20 28.96
C PRO A 320 -0.88 -6.74 28.77
N THR A 321 -1.62 -6.82 29.87
CA THR A 321 -3.01 -7.23 29.92
C THR A 321 -3.93 -6.03 29.63
N PRO A 322 -5.12 -6.21 29.04
CA PRO A 322 -6.07 -5.11 28.79
C PRO A 322 -6.53 -4.35 30.05
N LEU A 323 -6.21 -4.86 31.25
CA LEU A 323 -6.50 -4.30 32.57
C LEU A 323 -5.32 -3.49 33.15
N ASP A 324 -4.17 -3.45 32.47
CA ASP A 324 -3.01 -2.69 32.91
C ASP A 324 -3.18 -1.22 32.47
N ASP A 325 -3.92 -0.44 33.26
CA ASP A 325 -4.06 1.01 33.10
C ASP A 325 -2.78 1.80 33.44
N GLU A 326 -1.67 1.15 33.77
CA GLU A 326 -0.43 1.84 34.15
C GLU A 326 0.48 2.10 32.93
N PRO A 327 0.77 3.39 32.60
CA PRO A 327 1.64 3.73 31.49
C PRO A 327 3.08 3.27 31.75
N ILE A 328 3.64 2.52 30.80
CA ILE A 328 5.05 2.11 30.83
C ILE A 328 5.92 3.31 30.39
N LEU A 329 6.59 3.95 31.35
CA LEU A 329 7.52 5.07 31.10
C LEU A 329 8.87 4.57 30.57
N VAL A 330 9.10 4.70 29.26
CA VAL A 330 10.41 4.45 28.64
C VAL A 330 11.21 5.75 28.59
N HIS A 331 12.30 5.84 29.35
CA HIS A 331 13.25 6.96 29.26
C HIS A 331 14.33 6.65 28.22
N LYS A 332 14.54 7.55 27.25
CA LYS A 332 15.69 7.50 26.33
C LYS A 332 16.95 7.99 27.05
N PRO A 333 18.08 7.26 27.01
CA PRO A 333 19.34 7.77 27.50
C PRO A 333 20.00 8.55 26.36
N GLU A 334 19.75 9.84 26.26
CA GLU A 334 20.66 10.87 25.69
C GLU A 334 19.91 12.19 25.55
N ASP A 335 20.14 13.06 26.54
CA ASP A 335 20.51 14.47 26.38
C ASP A 335 20.61 15.05 27.80
N SER A 336 21.69 14.68 28.51
CA SER A 336 22.17 15.52 29.58
C SER A 336 22.56 16.86 28.95
N VAL A 337 21.83 17.90 29.34
CA VAL A 337 21.97 19.30 28.91
C VAL A 337 21.13 19.68 27.68
N SER A 338 19.82 19.64 27.81
CA SER A 338 19.01 20.81 27.47
C SER A 338 17.61 20.69 28.07
N LYS A 339 17.20 21.75 28.76
CA LYS A 339 15.83 21.93 29.25
C LYS A 339 14.91 21.99 28.03
N ASN A 340 13.79 21.25 28.11
CA ASN A 340 12.67 21.18 27.17
C ASN A 340 12.74 20.02 26.15
N ALA A 341 12.16 18.87 26.51
CA ALA A 341 11.74 17.87 25.53
C ALA A 341 10.44 17.18 25.97
N MET A 342 9.53 17.08 25.00
CA MET A 342 8.11 16.70 25.07
C MET A 342 7.82 15.41 25.85
N VAL A 343 6.78 15.50 26.68
CA VAL A 343 6.05 14.40 27.31
C VAL A 343 5.21 13.70 26.24
N LEU A 344 5.41 12.41 25.99
CA LEU A 344 4.49 11.60 25.19
C LEU A 344 3.63 10.74 26.14
N ILE A 345 2.38 11.18 26.32
CA ILE A 345 1.33 10.44 27.03
C ILE A 345 0.72 9.45 26.02
N ILE A 346 0.86 8.16 26.23
CA ILE A 346 0.10 7.15 25.47
C ILE A 346 -1.25 7.01 26.19
N TYR A 347 -2.31 7.53 25.58
CA TYR A 347 -3.67 7.31 26.06
C TYR A 347 -4.09 5.86 25.81
N THR A 348 -4.55 5.16 26.85
CA THR A 348 -5.59 4.15 26.70
C THR A 348 -6.90 4.88 26.44
N PHE A 349 -7.46 4.74 25.23
CA PHE A 349 -8.86 5.14 25.02
C PHE A 349 -9.76 4.02 25.55
N PRO A 350 -10.64 4.29 26.51
CA PRO A 350 -11.66 3.32 26.89
C PRO A 350 -12.65 3.19 25.74
N SER A 351 -12.82 1.97 25.27
CA SER A 351 -13.99 1.60 24.49
C SER A 351 -15.20 1.59 25.42
N TRP A 352 -16.29 2.23 24.98
CA TRP A 352 -17.71 2.20 25.45
C TRP A 352 -18.30 3.49 26.03
N LEU A 353 -18.99 4.24 25.16
CA LEU A 353 -20.28 4.96 25.30
C LEU A 353 -20.43 5.86 24.05
N GLY A 354 -21.42 5.75 23.15
CA GLY A 354 -22.61 4.93 23.10
C GLY A 354 -23.28 5.06 21.72
N ARG A 355 -24.34 4.26 21.53
CA ARG A 355 -25.36 4.48 20.51
C ARG A 355 -26.00 5.85 20.73
N CYS A 356 -26.09 6.67 19.68
CA CYS A 356 -27.32 7.26 19.15
C CYS A 356 -27.06 7.63 17.69
#